data_AF-A0A6B2DJY9-F1
#
_entry.id   AF-A0A6B2DJY9-F1
#
_cell.length_a   1.000
_cell.length_b   1.000
_cell.length_c   1.000
_cell.angle_alpha   90.00
_cell.angle_beta   90.00
_cell.angle_gamma   90.00
#
_symmetry.space_group_name_H-M   'P 1'
#
loop_
_entity.id
_entity.type
_entity.pdbx_description
1 polymer ?
#
loop_
_entity_poly.entity_id
_entity_poly.type
_entity_poly.pdbx_seq_one_letter_code
_entity_poly.pdbx_strand_id
1 'polypeptide(L)'
;RAALAAGNRGVTAAVPVLVGMVVEGTNDVEASEVLGTLSLDPGRGERILAALAAELTADTAVRIRLAQALAELPGPGPRDLLRRLAGDDDPTVALIATALADARPAD
;
A
#
# COMPACT_ATOMS: atom_id res chain seq x y z
N ARG A 1 4.16 10.22 -28.00
CA ARG A 1 4.95 9.79 -26.82
C ARG A 1 5.08 10.85 -25.72
N ALA A 2 4.70 12.12 -25.93
CA ALA A 2 4.78 13.15 -24.88
C ALA A 2 3.69 13.03 -23.79
N ALA A 3 2.43 12.76 -24.15
CA ALA A 3 1.34 12.61 -23.18
C ALA A 3 1.54 11.44 -22.20
N LEU A 4 2.00 10.29 -22.69
CA LEU A 4 2.34 9.13 -21.84
C LEU A 4 3.51 9.45 -20.90
N ALA A 5 4.53 10.15 -21.38
CA ALA A 5 5.67 10.56 -20.55
C ALA A 5 5.26 11.61 -19.50
N ALA A 6 4.39 12.55 -19.84
CA ALA A 6 3.84 13.54 -18.91
C ALA A 6 2.93 12.89 -17.85
N GLY A 7 2.06 11.96 -18.25
CA GLY A 7 1.25 11.16 -17.33
C GLY A 7 2.11 10.34 -16.37
N ASN A 8 3.16 9.68 -16.87
CA ASN A 8 4.08 8.91 -16.04
C ASN A 8 4.85 9.79 -15.03
N ARG A 9 5.22 11.03 -15.42
CA ARG A 9 5.85 11.99 -14.50
C ARG A 9 4.89 12.48 -13.41
N GLY A 10 3.66 12.84 -13.77
CA GLY A 10 2.64 13.25 -12.79
C GLY A 10 2.38 12.14 -11.76
N VAL A 11 2.32 10.90 -12.23
CA VAL A 11 2.18 9.71 -11.37
C VAL A 11 3.41 9.46 -10.49
N THR A 12 4.62 9.60 -11.04
CA THR A 12 5.87 9.46 -10.26
C THR A 12 5.95 10.49 -9.14
N ALA A 13 5.43 11.70 -9.37
CA ALA A 13 5.33 12.72 -8.33
C ALA A 13 4.20 12.46 -7.32
N ALA A 14 3.13 11.77 -7.73
CA ALA A 14 1.97 11.52 -6.87
C ALA A 14 2.20 10.37 -5.87
N VAL A 15 2.88 9.29 -6.26
CA VAL A 15 3.05 8.10 -5.40
C VAL A 15 3.72 8.44 -4.05
N PRO A 16 4.83 9.19 -3.98
CA PRO A 16 5.44 9.56 -2.70
C PRO A 16 4.50 10.38 -1.80
N VAL A 17 3.70 11.27 -2.39
CA VAL A 17 2.74 12.10 -1.63
C VAL A 17 1.63 11.24 -1.04
N LEU A 18 1.07 10.31 -1.82
CA LEU A 18 0.01 9.41 -1.37
C LEU A 18 0.52 8.43 -0.30
N VAL A 19 1.74 7.92 -0.43
CA VAL A 19 2.37 7.10 0.61
C VAL A 19 2.59 7.92 1.89
N GLY A 20 3.06 9.16 1.76
CA GLY A 20 3.18 10.09 2.89
C GLY A 20 1.85 10.30 3.61
N MET A 21 0.75 10.49 2.87
CA MET A 21 -0.61 10.60 3.42
C MET A 21 -1.02 9.36 4.24
N VAL A 22 -0.70 8.16 3.76
CA VAL A 22 -0.95 6.92 4.51
C VAL A 22 -0.12 6.86 5.79
N VAL A 23 1.17 7.19 5.71
CA VAL A 23 2.11 7.20 6.85
C VAL A 23 1.75 8.28 7.88
N GLU A 24 1.27 9.44 7.44
CA GLU A 24 0.87 10.55 8.31
C GLU A 24 -0.56 10.40 8.84
N GLY A 25 -1.42 9.64 8.13
CA GLY A 25 -2.78 9.31 8.58
C GLY A 25 -3.77 10.38 8.13
N THR A 26 -3.37 11.17 7.15
CA THR A 26 -4.11 12.29 6.60
C THR A 26 -4.75 11.84 5.30
N ASN A 27 -6.07 11.67 5.29
CA ASN A 27 -6.80 11.11 4.14
C ASN A 27 -6.21 9.76 3.68
N ASP A 28 -5.76 8.94 4.63
CA ASP A 28 -5.09 7.66 4.38
C ASP A 28 -5.99 6.64 3.64
N VAL A 29 -7.29 6.65 3.93
CA VAL A 29 -8.28 5.83 3.20
C VAL A 29 -8.32 6.22 1.71
N GLU A 30 -8.56 7.51 1.40
CA GLU A 30 -8.61 8.00 0.01
C GLU A 30 -7.26 7.79 -0.70
N ALA A 31 -6.15 8.04 0.00
CA ALA A 31 -4.83 7.79 -0.55
C ALA A 31 -4.62 6.31 -0.90
N SER A 32 -5.08 5.40 -0.04
CA SER A 32 -4.98 3.95 -0.27
C SER A 32 -5.80 3.49 -1.48
N GLU A 33 -7.03 3.99 -1.63
CA GLU A 33 -7.89 3.70 -2.80
C GLU A 33 -7.24 4.19 -4.12
N VAL A 34 -6.66 5.39 -4.11
CA VAL A 34 -5.95 5.94 -5.27
C VAL A 34 -4.70 5.12 -5.59
N LEU A 35 -3.94 4.69 -4.58
CA LEU A 35 -2.78 3.80 -4.75
C LEU A 35 -3.20 2.44 -5.34
N GLY A 36 -4.29 1.85 -4.85
CA GLY A 36 -4.89 0.64 -5.40
C GLY A 36 -5.23 0.80 -6.88
N THR A 37 -5.90 1.90 -7.25
CA THR A 37 -6.23 2.21 -8.65
C THR A 37 -4.97 2.37 -9.52
N LEU A 38 -3.95 3.08 -9.04
CA LEU A 38 -2.71 3.29 -9.77
C LEU A 38 -1.91 2.00 -9.97
N SER A 39 -2.01 1.06 -9.03
CA SER A 39 -1.28 -0.21 -9.07
C SER A 39 -1.81 -1.21 -10.10
N LEU A 40 -2.98 -0.96 -10.70
CA LEU A 40 -3.50 -1.71 -11.84
C LEU A 40 -2.60 -1.62 -13.08
N ASP A 41 -1.77 -0.57 -13.20
CA ASP A 41 -0.67 -0.52 -14.17
C ASP A 41 0.51 -1.34 -13.61
N PRO A 42 0.92 -2.45 -14.27
CA PRO A 42 1.95 -3.34 -13.74
C PRO A 42 3.27 -2.64 -13.41
N GLY A 43 3.67 -1.65 -14.20
CA GLY A 43 4.90 -0.89 -13.95
C GLY A 43 4.82 0.03 -12.73
N ARG A 44 3.62 0.35 -12.27
CA ARG A 44 3.37 1.19 -11.10
C ARG A 44 3.15 0.35 -9.84
N GLY A 45 2.46 -0.78 -9.97
CA GLY A 45 2.17 -1.68 -8.85
C GLY A 45 3.43 -2.07 -8.08
N GLU A 46 4.49 -2.48 -8.78
CA GLU A 46 5.77 -2.82 -8.14
C GLU A 46 6.40 -1.65 -7.39
N ARG A 47 6.33 -0.43 -7.94
CA ARG A 47 6.90 0.77 -7.31
C ARG A 47 6.12 1.20 -6.08
N ILE A 48 4.79 1.14 -6.15
CA ILE A 48 3.91 1.46 -5.01
C ILE A 48 4.14 0.43 -3.90
N LEU A 49 4.16 -0.86 -4.24
CA LEU A 49 4.41 -1.92 -3.28
C LEU A 49 5.77 -1.75 -2.59
N ALA A 50 6.83 -1.42 -3.34
CA ALA A 50 8.15 -1.14 -2.79
C ALA A 50 8.17 0.08 -1.86
N ALA A 51 7.43 1.15 -2.22
CA ALA A 51 7.32 2.35 -1.39
C ALA A 51 6.60 2.07 -0.06
N LEU A 52 5.47 1.36 -0.09
CA LEU A 52 4.77 0.95 1.13
C LEU A 52 5.61 0.00 1.99
N ALA A 53 6.34 -0.94 1.35
CA ALA A 53 7.21 -1.88 2.06
C ALA A 53 8.37 -1.20 2.80
N ALA A 54 8.87 -0.08 2.27
CA ALA A 54 9.95 0.68 2.89
C ALA A 54 9.55 1.31 4.24
N GLU A 55 8.25 1.56 4.44
CA GLU A 55 7.72 2.20 5.64
C GLU A 55 7.34 1.19 6.75
N LEU A 56 7.47 -0.12 6.50
CA LEU A 56 7.06 -1.17 7.45
C LEU A 56 7.92 -1.25 8.72
N THR A 57 9.00 -0.47 8.85
CA THR A 57 9.77 -0.36 10.09
C THR A 57 9.34 0.80 10.98
N ALA A 58 8.31 1.56 10.57
CA ALA A 58 7.76 2.66 11.34
C ALA A 58 6.98 2.17 12.58
N ASP A 59 6.39 3.10 13.33
CA ASP A 59 5.64 2.79 14.53
C ASP A 59 4.39 1.91 14.27
N THR A 60 3.85 1.33 15.34
CA THR A 60 2.68 0.44 15.29
C THR A 60 1.50 1.06 14.54
N ALA A 61 1.20 2.36 14.75
CA ALA A 61 0.06 3.01 14.11
C ALA A 61 0.27 3.16 12.60
N VAL A 62 1.50 3.45 12.16
CA VAL A 62 1.87 3.44 10.74
C VAL A 62 1.74 2.03 10.16
N ARG A 63 2.26 1.00 10.82
CA ARG A 63 2.19 -0.39 10.31
C ARG A 63 0.75 -0.89 10.15
N ILE A 64 -0.16 -0.50 11.05
CA ILE A 64 -1.60 -0.79 10.91
C ILE A 64 -2.17 -0.16 9.63
N ARG A 65 -1.89 1.11 9.38
CA ARG A 65 -2.37 1.82 8.17
C ARG A 65 -1.76 1.26 6.90
N LEU A 66 -0.48 0.89 6.93
CA LEU A 66 0.18 0.22 5.82
C LEU A 66 -0.46 -1.15 5.54
N ALA A 67 -0.84 -1.93 6.56
CA ALA A 67 -1.57 -3.18 6.36
C ALA A 67 -2.92 -2.93 5.66
N GLN A 68 -3.66 -1.89 6.06
CA GLN A 68 -4.92 -1.52 5.40
C GLN A 68 -4.68 -1.10 3.95
N ALA A 69 -3.70 -0.23 3.69
CA ALA A 69 -3.34 0.18 2.33
C ALA A 69 -2.95 -1.00 1.44
N LEU A 70 -2.19 -1.97 1.97
CA LEU A 70 -1.82 -3.18 1.25
C LEU A 70 -3.04 -4.05 0.87
N ALA A 71 -4.13 -4.01 1.64
CA ALA A 71 -5.35 -4.74 1.31
C ALA A 71 -6.09 -4.15 0.10
N GLU A 72 -5.91 -2.85 -0.18
CA GLU A 72 -6.48 -2.16 -1.35
C GLU A 72 -5.71 -2.44 -2.64
N LEU A 73 -4.48 -2.96 -2.56
CA LEU A 73 -3.69 -3.27 -3.74
C LEU A 73 -4.04 -4.66 -4.31
N PRO A 74 -4.24 -4.77 -5.63
CA PRO A 74 -4.43 -6.04 -6.31
C PRO A 74 -3.12 -6.82 -6.43
N GLY A 75 -3.27 -8.14 -6.58
CA GLY A 75 -2.17 -9.05 -6.89
C GLY A 75 -1.53 -9.73 -5.67
N PRO A 76 -0.54 -10.62 -5.92
CA PRO A 76 0.03 -11.46 -4.88
C PRO A 76 1.01 -10.73 -3.96
N GLY A 77 1.73 -9.73 -4.47
CA GLY A 77 2.77 -9.01 -3.70
C GLY A 77 2.27 -8.34 -2.41
N PRO A 78 1.17 -7.57 -2.43
CA PRO A 78 0.58 -7.00 -1.21
C PRO A 78 0.16 -8.07 -0.20
N ARG A 79 -0.42 -9.18 -0.68
CA ARG A 79 -0.79 -10.32 0.18
C ARG A 79 0.42 -10.99 0.83
N ASP A 80 1.53 -11.11 0.10
CA ASP A 80 2.78 -11.64 0.65
C ASP A 80 3.32 -10.75 1.77
N LEU A 81 3.22 -9.42 1.63
CA LEU A 81 3.56 -8.50 2.71
C LEU A 81 2.60 -8.59 3.90
N LEU A 82 1.29 -8.71 3.66
CA LEU A 82 0.32 -8.93 4.74
C LEU A 82 0.62 -10.21 5.52
N ARG A 83 0.97 -11.31 4.85
CA ARG A 83 1.38 -12.56 5.53
C ARG A 83 2.67 -12.40 6.32
N ARG A 84 3.59 -11.53 5.90
CA ARG A 84 4.78 -11.18 6.71
C ARG A 84 4.39 -10.39 7.95
N LEU A 85 3.49 -9.42 7.82
CA LEU A 85 2.97 -8.63 8.94
C LEU A 85 2.10 -9.45 9.90
N ALA A 86 1.54 -10.58 9.46
CA ALA A 86 0.86 -11.52 10.37
C ALA A 86 1.80 -12.12 11.44
N GLY A 87 3.12 -12.02 11.24
CA GLY A 87 4.14 -12.37 12.23
C GLY A 87 4.80 -11.16 12.91
N ASP A 88 4.19 -9.96 12.85
CA ASP A 88 4.70 -8.75 13.51
C ASP A 88 4.79 -8.96 15.04
N ASP A 89 5.80 -8.36 15.66
CA ASP A 89 6.01 -8.42 17.11
C ASP A 89 4.87 -7.73 17.88
N ASP A 90 4.21 -6.75 17.26
CA ASP A 90 3.02 -6.12 17.81
C ASP A 90 1.77 -6.99 17.53
N PRO A 91 1.08 -7.47 18.59
CA PRO A 91 -0.05 -8.38 18.41
C PRO A 91 -1.25 -7.74 17.70
N THR A 92 -1.38 -6.41 17.75
CA THR A 92 -2.47 -5.69 17.06
C THR A 92 -2.20 -5.65 15.56
N VAL A 93 -0.95 -5.38 15.16
CA VAL A 93 -0.53 -5.43 13.75
C VAL A 93 -0.71 -6.84 13.19
N ALA A 94 -0.23 -7.85 13.92
CA ALA A 94 -0.33 -9.25 13.52
C ALA A 94 -1.79 -9.70 13.31
N LEU A 95 -2.69 -9.32 14.22
CA LEU A 95 -4.12 -9.65 14.12
C LEU A 95 -4.76 -9.02 12.87
N ILE A 96 -4.55 -7.72 12.67
CA ILE A 96 -5.13 -6.99 11.53
C ILE A 96 -4.59 -7.56 10.21
N ALA A 97 -3.28 -7.76 10.12
CA ALA A 97 -2.64 -8.28 8.93
C ALA A 97 -3.13 -9.70 8.57
N THR A 98 -3.34 -10.56 9.57
CA THR A 98 -3.93 -11.90 9.37
C THR A 98 -5.34 -11.80 8.77
N ALA A 99 -6.20 -10.99 9.39
CA ALA A 99 -7.57 -10.80 8.92
C ALA A 99 -7.63 -10.28 7.48
N LEU A 100 -6.76 -9.34 7.12
CA LEU A 100 -6.67 -8.77 5.78
C LEU A 100 -6.05 -9.74 4.75
N ALA A 101 -5.08 -10.57 5.15
CA ALA A 101 -4.49 -11.58 4.26
C ALA A 101 -5.52 -12.66 3.84
N ASP A 102 -6.41 -13.02 4.77
CA ASP A 102 -7.45 -14.04 4.59
C ASP A 102 -8.70 -13.49 3.89
N ALA A 103 -8.86 -12.17 3.85
CA ALA A 103 -9.94 -11.54 3.11
C ALA A 103 -9.87 -11.92 1.62
N ARG A 104 -11.00 -12.42 1.09
CA ARG A 104 -11.18 -12.61 -0.35
C ARG A 104 -11.06 -11.21 -1.00
N PRO A 105 -10.32 -11.07 -2.12
CA PRO A 105 -10.19 -9.76 -2.75
C PRO A 105 -11.59 -9.24 -3.10
N ALA A 106 -11.80 -7.93 -2.95
CA ALA A 106 -12.98 -7.30 -3.50
C ALA A 106 -13.00 -7.56 -5.02
N ASP A 107 -14.12 -8.10 -5.50
CA ASP A 107 -14.34 -8.46 -6.92
C ASP A 107 -14.33 -7.22 -7.84
#